data_AF-D6R704-F1
#
_entry.id   AF-D6R704-F1
#
_cell.length_a   1.000
_cell.length_b   1.000
_cell.length_c   1.000
_cell.angle_alpha   90.00
_cell.angle_beta   90.00
_cell.angle_gamma   90.00
#
_symmetry.space_group_name_H-M   'P 1'
#
loop_
_entity.id
_entity.type
_entity.pdbx_description
1 polymer ?
#
loop_
_entity_poly.entity_id
_entity_poly.type
_entity_poly.pdbx_seq_one_letter_code
_entity_poly.pdbx_strand_id
1 'polypeptide(L)'
;MTHQYPALTTEQKKELQDIAQRIVAPGKGILAADESTGSMAKRLNPIGVENTEENRRLYRQILFSADERIDSCIGGVIFFHETLYQNADDGTCFAKMIKDRGIVVGIKVDKGVVPLAGTNGETTTQGLDGLSERCAQYKKDGADFAKWRCVLKISETTPSELAIMENANVLARYASICQQNGIVPIVEP
;
A
#
# COMPACT_ATOMS: atom_id res chain seq x y z
N MET A 1 23.91 4.90 27.64
CA MET A 1 22.44 4.82 27.55
C MET A 1 22.01 5.73 26.41
N THR A 2 21.13 5.28 25.53
CA THR A 2 20.56 6.13 24.48
C THR A 2 19.48 7.02 25.07
N HIS A 3 19.44 8.29 24.68
CA HIS A 3 18.38 9.22 25.07
C HIS A 3 17.11 9.00 24.23
N GLN A 4 15.94 9.11 24.84
CA GLN A 4 14.66 8.94 24.16
C GLN A 4 14.02 10.28 23.82
N TYR A 5 13.80 10.52 22.53
CA TYR A 5 13.00 11.63 22.02
C TYR A 5 11.74 11.02 21.36
N PRO A 6 10.54 11.22 21.92
CA PRO A 6 9.33 10.61 21.39
C PRO A 6 9.05 11.04 19.95
N ALA A 7 8.94 10.08 19.03
CA ALA A 7 8.56 10.34 17.65
C ALA A 7 7.05 10.64 17.48
N LEU A 8 6.21 10.15 18.40
CA LEU A 8 4.75 10.28 18.32
C LEU A 8 4.18 10.66 19.69
N THR A 9 3.14 11.51 19.68
CA THR A 9 2.31 11.79 20.86
C THR A 9 1.42 10.59 21.20
N THR A 10 0.76 10.64 22.36
CA THR A 10 -0.19 9.60 22.78
C THR A 10 -1.38 9.50 21.82
N GLU A 11 -1.86 10.65 21.34
CA GLU A 11 -3.00 10.75 20.42
C GLU A 11 -2.65 10.15 19.05
N GLN A 12 -1.46 10.46 18.52
CA GLN A 12 -0.96 9.88 17.27
C GLN A 12 -0.80 8.36 17.38
N LYS A 13 -0.28 7.85 18.50
CA LYS A 13 -0.20 6.41 18.75
C LYS A 13 -1.58 5.76 18.76
N LYS A 14 -2.54 6.38 19.44
CA LYS A 14 -3.92 5.88 19.52
C LYS A 14 -4.57 5.84 18.13
N GLU A 15 -4.44 6.90 17.34
CA GLU A 15 -4.97 6.95 15.98
C GLU A 15 -4.44 5.78 15.13
N LEU A 16 -3.11 5.61 15.09
CA LEU A 16 -2.47 4.55 14.30
C LEU A 16 -2.86 3.16 14.81
N GLN A 17 -2.95 2.97 16.12
CA GLN A 17 -3.39 1.71 16.73
C GLN A 17 -4.83 1.37 16.35
N ASP A 18 -5.75 2.34 16.47
CA ASP A 18 -7.17 2.14 16.18
C ASP A 18 -7.38 1.85 14.67
N ILE A 19 -6.64 2.50 13.78
CA ILE A 19 -6.63 2.17 12.34
C ILE A 19 -6.15 0.72 12.13
N ALA A 20 -5.00 0.36 12.68
CA ALA A 20 -4.41 -0.96 12.49
C ALA A 20 -5.36 -2.07 12.98
N GLN A 21 -6.00 -1.89 14.14
CA GLN A 21 -6.96 -2.86 14.69
C GLN A 21 -8.21 -3.01 13.83
N ARG A 22 -8.70 -1.95 13.20
CA ARG A 22 -9.84 -2.02 12.26
C ARG A 22 -9.52 -2.84 11.01
N ILE A 23 -8.29 -2.71 10.49
CA ILE A 23 -7.85 -3.43 9.28
C ILE A 23 -7.86 -4.95 9.52
N VAL A 24 -7.46 -5.40 10.72
CA VAL A 24 -7.29 -6.82 11.07
C VAL A 24 -8.31 -7.32 12.11
N ALA A 25 -9.48 -6.69 12.18
CA ALA A 25 -10.54 -7.13 13.08
C ALA A 25 -10.91 -8.62 12.82
N PRO A 26 -11.40 -9.37 13.82
CA PRO A 26 -11.70 -10.80 13.65
C PRO A 26 -12.57 -11.08 12.42
N GLY A 27 -12.13 -12.01 11.57
CA GLY A 27 -12.81 -12.37 10.33
C GLY A 27 -12.50 -11.47 9.12
N LYS A 28 -11.78 -10.36 9.33
CA LYS A 28 -11.42 -9.41 8.26
C LYS A 28 -9.98 -9.61 7.76
N GLY A 29 -9.80 -9.40 6.45
CA GLY A 29 -8.52 -9.38 5.77
C GLY A 29 -8.36 -8.15 4.86
N ILE A 30 -7.37 -8.19 3.99
CA ILE A 30 -7.05 -7.09 3.06
C ILE A 30 -7.23 -7.55 1.62
N LEU A 31 -7.92 -6.76 0.80
CA LEU A 31 -7.87 -6.87 -0.65
C LEU A 31 -6.71 -6.02 -1.18
N ALA A 32 -5.68 -6.66 -1.75
CA ALA A 32 -4.60 -5.96 -2.42
C ALA A 32 -4.96 -5.72 -3.90
N ALA A 33 -5.47 -4.52 -4.21
CA ALA A 33 -5.88 -4.09 -5.55
C ALA A 33 -4.97 -2.97 -6.09
N ASP A 34 -3.69 -3.00 -5.68
CA ASP A 34 -2.71 -1.94 -5.87
C ASP A 34 -1.73 -2.24 -7.01
N GLU A 35 -2.11 -3.09 -7.96
CA GLU A 35 -1.32 -3.32 -9.16
C GLU A 35 -1.10 -2.01 -9.93
N SER A 36 0.16 -1.69 -10.16
CA SER A 36 0.55 -0.59 -11.06
C SER A 36 0.06 -0.85 -12.48
N THR A 37 0.10 0.17 -13.33
CA THR A 37 -0.26 0.05 -14.75
C THR A 37 0.46 -1.11 -15.45
N GLY A 38 1.76 -1.30 -15.18
CA GLY A 38 2.54 -2.40 -15.75
C GLY A 38 2.17 -3.78 -15.17
N SER A 39 1.83 -3.86 -13.88
CA SER A 39 1.34 -5.10 -13.27
C SER A 39 -0.06 -5.46 -13.77
N MET A 40 -0.93 -4.49 -13.98
CA MET A 40 -2.25 -4.68 -14.60
C MET A 40 -2.14 -5.20 -16.03
N ALA A 41 -1.16 -4.74 -16.82
CA ALA A 41 -0.91 -5.29 -18.15
C ALA A 41 -0.73 -6.81 -18.10
N LYS A 42 0.07 -7.30 -17.14
CA LYS A 42 0.31 -8.74 -16.96
C LYS A 42 -0.93 -9.52 -16.52
N ARG A 43 -1.89 -8.86 -15.85
CA ARG A 43 -3.18 -9.44 -15.44
C ARG A 43 -4.21 -9.48 -16.58
N LEU A 44 -4.28 -8.42 -17.37
CA LEU A 44 -5.29 -8.25 -18.42
C LEU A 44 -4.92 -8.98 -19.72
N ASN A 45 -3.63 -9.06 -20.07
CA ASN A 45 -3.18 -9.69 -21.31
C ASN A 45 -3.65 -11.16 -21.47
N PRO A 46 -3.55 -12.05 -20.46
CA PRO A 46 -3.96 -13.45 -20.61
C PRO A 46 -5.46 -13.65 -20.86
N ILE A 47 -6.30 -12.67 -20.51
CA ILE A 47 -7.75 -12.71 -20.71
C ILE A 47 -8.20 -11.90 -21.93
N GLY A 48 -7.26 -11.42 -22.76
CA GLY A 48 -7.56 -10.69 -23.99
C GLY A 48 -8.14 -9.29 -23.79
N VAL A 49 -7.92 -8.67 -22.61
CA VAL A 49 -8.40 -7.32 -22.31
C VAL A 49 -7.27 -6.31 -22.51
N GLU A 50 -7.53 -5.23 -23.23
CA GLU A 50 -6.56 -4.15 -23.44
C GLU A 50 -6.30 -3.38 -22.14
N ASN A 51 -5.04 -3.02 -21.87
CA ASN A 51 -4.66 -2.27 -20.67
C ASN A 51 -4.88 -0.75 -20.80
N THR A 52 -6.14 -0.34 -20.93
CA THR A 52 -6.55 1.06 -20.91
C THR A 52 -6.89 1.52 -19.48
N GLU A 53 -6.89 2.83 -19.24
CA GLU A 53 -7.32 3.38 -17.94
C GLU A 53 -8.75 2.96 -17.61
N GLU A 54 -9.65 2.99 -18.59
CA GLU A 54 -11.05 2.60 -18.42
C GLU A 54 -11.20 1.12 -18.06
N ASN A 55 -10.47 0.22 -18.73
CA ASN A 55 -10.52 -1.21 -18.40
C ASN A 55 -9.96 -1.49 -17.00
N ARG A 56 -8.94 -0.73 -16.57
CA ARG A 56 -8.45 -0.79 -15.19
C ARG A 56 -9.50 -0.28 -14.20
N ARG A 57 -10.18 0.84 -14.49
CA ARG A 57 -11.26 1.38 -13.66
C ARG A 57 -12.40 0.38 -13.52
N LEU A 58 -12.89 -0.18 -14.62
CA LEU A 58 -13.94 -1.20 -14.66
C LEU A 58 -13.55 -2.45 -13.85
N TYR A 59 -12.33 -2.95 -14.03
CA TYR A 59 -11.84 -4.09 -13.24
C TYR A 59 -11.88 -3.80 -11.73
N ARG A 60 -11.46 -2.60 -11.31
CA ARG A 60 -11.51 -2.22 -9.88
C ARG A 60 -12.95 -2.04 -9.40
N GLN A 61 -13.81 -1.44 -10.21
CA GLN A 61 -15.22 -1.30 -9.88
C GLN A 61 -15.88 -2.65 -9.65
N ILE A 62 -15.61 -3.67 -10.49
CA ILE A 62 -16.14 -5.03 -10.28
C ILE A 62 -15.79 -5.56 -8.88
N LEU A 63 -14.56 -5.33 -8.41
CA LEU A 63 -14.14 -5.77 -7.08
C LEU A 63 -14.84 -4.97 -5.97
N PHE A 64 -14.97 -3.65 -6.14
CA PHE A 64 -15.49 -2.77 -5.10
C PHE A 64 -17.02 -2.74 -5.04
N SER A 65 -17.70 -3.11 -6.13
CA SER A 65 -19.15 -3.23 -6.25
C SER A 65 -19.68 -4.61 -5.89
N ALA A 66 -18.83 -5.52 -5.40
CA ALA A 66 -19.31 -6.76 -4.77
C ALA A 66 -20.31 -6.41 -3.65
N ASP A 67 -21.33 -7.23 -3.47
CA ASP A 67 -22.39 -6.97 -2.50
C ASP A 67 -21.89 -7.01 -1.03
N GLU A 68 -22.78 -6.70 -0.10
CA GLU A 68 -22.49 -6.52 1.33
C GLU A 68 -21.86 -7.75 2.02
N ARG A 69 -21.91 -8.95 1.41
CA ARG A 69 -21.27 -10.15 1.96
C ARG A 69 -19.76 -10.00 2.20
N ILE A 70 -19.10 -9.06 1.53
CA ILE A 70 -17.67 -8.80 1.75
C ILE A 70 -17.39 -7.89 2.96
N ASP A 71 -18.38 -7.19 3.52
CA ASP A 71 -18.17 -6.17 4.56
C ASP A 71 -17.65 -6.76 5.87
N SER A 72 -18.05 -8.00 6.18
CA SER A 72 -17.52 -8.76 7.32
C SER A 72 -16.17 -9.43 7.05
N CYS A 73 -15.73 -9.46 5.79
CA CYS A 73 -14.55 -10.19 5.33
C CYS A 73 -13.38 -9.25 5.02
N ILE A 74 -13.63 -7.99 4.68
CA ILE A 74 -12.61 -7.04 4.25
C ILE A 74 -12.52 -5.90 5.26
N GLY A 75 -11.33 -5.74 5.84
CA GLY A 75 -10.99 -4.66 6.78
C GLY A 75 -10.21 -3.55 6.10
N GLY A 76 -9.51 -3.83 5.01
CA GLY A 76 -8.85 -2.81 4.20
C GLY A 76 -8.73 -3.16 2.72
N VAL A 77 -8.63 -2.13 1.88
CA VAL A 77 -8.32 -2.28 0.46
C VAL A 77 -7.11 -1.42 0.10
N ILE A 78 -6.10 -2.02 -0.53
CA ILE A 78 -4.91 -1.30 -0.99
C ILE A 78 -5.15 -0.85 -2.42
N PHE A 79 -5.06 0.46 -2.66
CA PHE A 79 -5.18 1.06 -3.98
C PHE A 79 -3.82 1.37 -4.60
N PHE A 80 -3.81 1.44 -5.93
CA PHE A 80 -2.79 2.16 -6.68
C PHE A 80 -3.19 3.64 -6.78
N HIS A 81 -2.21 4.52 -7.04
CA HIS A 81 -2.44 5.97 -7.14
C HIS A 81 -3.58 6.34 -8.11
N GLU A 82 -3.60 5.75 -9.30
CA GLU A 82 -4.66 5.95 -10.29
C GLU A 82 -6.04 5.65 -9.71
N THR A 83 -6.19 4.51 -9.02
CA THR A 83 -7.46 4.04 -8.47
C THR A 83 -7.99 4.91 -7.33
N LEU A 84 -7.10 5.52 -6.53
CA LEU A 84 -7.52 6.41 -5.45
C LEU A 84 -8.33 7.61 -5.95
N TYR A 85 -8.07 8.06 -7.19
CA TYR A 85 -8.73 9.21 -7.80
C TYR A 85 -9.71 8.83 -8.92
N GLN A 86 -10.04 7.54 -9.05
CA GLN A 86 -11.06 7.06 -9.97
C GLN A 86 -12.45 7.04 -9.32
N ASN A 87 -13.47 7.04 -10.19
CA ASN A 87 -14.87 7.00 -9.81
C ASN A 87 -15.56 5.75 -10.40
N ALA A 88 -16.62 5.31 -9.72
CA ALA A 88 -17.55 4.32 -10.23
C ALA A 88 -18.48 4.94 -11.30
N ASP A 89 -19.27 4.10 -11.97
CA ASP A 89 -20.20 4.53 -13.04
C ASP A 89 -21.25 5.55 -12.58
N ASP A 90 -21.61 5.53 -11.29
CA ASP A 90 -22.53 6.49 -10.67
C ASP A 90 -21.87 7.83 -10.29
N GLY A 91 -20.57 7.98 -10.56
CA GLY A 91 -19.76 9.14 -10.22
C GLY A 91 -19.19 9.12 -8.80
N THR A 92 -19.48 8.10 -7.99
CA THR A 92 -18.95 7.99 -6.63
C THR A 92 -17.46 7.65 -6.66
N CYS A 93 -16.63 8.40 -5.92
CA CYS A 93 -15.21 8.07 -5.75
C CYS A 93 -15.03 6.69 -5.10
N PHE A 94 -14.09 5.88 -5.61
CA PHE A 94 -13.80 4.57 -5.01
C PHE A 94 -13.39 4.64 -3.53
N ALA A 95 -12.63 5.67 -3.13
CA ALA A 95 -12.28 5.85 -1.73
C ALA A 95 -13.52 6.04 -0.85
N LYS A 96 -14.51 6.79 -1.33
CA LYS A 96 -15.79 6.97 -0.65
C LYS A 96 -16.59 5.67 -0.62
N MET A 97 -16.68 4.96 -1.73
CA MET A 97 -17.39 3.69 -1.85
C MET A 97 -16.88 2.65 -0.82
N ILE A 98 -15.56 2.54 -0.65
CA ILE A 98 -14.95 1.63 0.34
C ILE A 98 -15.21 2.11 1.77
N LYS A 99 -15.08 3.42 2.03
CA LYS A 99 -15.32 3.99 3.36
C LYS A 99 -16.76 3.87 3.84
N ASP A 100 -17.73 4.07 2.96
CA ASP A 100 -19.16 3.97 3.29
C ASP A 100 -19.54 2.56 3.75
N ARG A 101 -18.75 1.55 3.37
CA ARG A 101 -18.88 0.15 3.81
C ARG A 101 -18.14 -0.16 5.12
N GLY A 102 -17.54 0.85 5.76
CA GLY A 102 -16.74 0.68 6.98
C GLY A 102 -15.39 -0.01 6.76
N ILE A 103 -14.90 -0.02 5.51
CA ILE A 103 -13.61 -0.63 5.13
C ILE A 103 -12.55 0.47 5.08
N VAL A 104 -11.34 0.17 5.55
CA VAL A 104 -10.23 1.13 5.56
C VAL A 104 -9.59 1.25 4.17
N VAL A 105 -9.31 2.47 3.71
CA VAL A 105 -8.62 2.71 2.42
C VAL A 105 -7.12 2.76 2.65
N GLY A 106 -6.36 2.04 1.81
CA GLY A 106 -4.91 2.03 1.82
C GLY A 106 -4.32 2.40 0.47
N ILE A 107 -3.05 2.80 0.46
CA ILE A 107 -2.35 3.27 -0.75
C ILE A 107 -0.96 2.64 -0.87
N LYS A 108 -0.63 2.11 -2.04
CA LYS A 108 0.76 1.72 -2.35
C LYS A 108 1.60 2.97 -2.62
N VAL A 109 2.69 3.14 -1.87
CA VAL A 109 3.49 4.37 -1.95
C VAL A 109 4.92 4.18 -2.47
N ASP A 110 5.43 2.95 -2.54
CA ASP A 110 6.71 2.67 -3.17
C ASP A 110 6.68 2.91 -4.70
N LYS A 111 7.82 3.27 -5.27
CA LYS A 111 8.02 3.53 -6.69
C LYS A 111 8.75 2.37 -7.39
N GLY A 112 8.59 1.15 -6.87
CA GLY A 112 9.15 -0.08 -7.43
C GLY A 112 10.58 -0.38 -7.03
N VAL A 113 11.05 -1.55 -7.47
CA VAL A 113 12.39 -2.06 -7.17
C VAL A 113 13.46 -1.48 -8.11
N VAL A 114 14.68 -1.34 -7.60
CA VAL A 114 15.88 -0.95 -8.34
C VAL A 114 17.03 -1.90 -8.02
N PRO A 115 17.92 -2.20 -8.99
CA PRO A 115 19.00 -3.16 -8.79
C PRO A 115 20.04 -2.64 -7.79
N LEU A 116 20.58 -3.55 -6.96
CA LEU A 116 21.74 -3.28 -6.10
C LEU A 116 23.03 -3.63 -6.84
N ALA A 117 23.84 -2.62 -7.16
CA ALA A 117 25.11 -2.81 -7.84
C ALA A 117 26.04 -3.72 -7.03
N GLY A 118 26.74 -4.64 -7.70
CA GLY A 118 27.63 -5.61 -7.06
C GLY A 118 26.92 -6.84 -6.46
N THR A 119 25.61 -6.98 -6.66
CA THR A 119 24.84 -8.15 -6.19
C THR A 119 24.41 -9.07 -7.33
N ASN A 120 24.01 -10.30 -6.99
CA ASN A 120 23.51 -11.28 -7.96
C ASN A 120 22.01 -11.09 -8.26
N GLY A 121 21.69 -10.01 -8.98
CA GLY A 121 20.32 -9.70 -9.39
C GLY A 121 19.39 -9.36 -8.21
N GLU A 122 19.94 -8.82 -7.13
CA GLU A 122 19.17 -8.37 -5.97
C GLU A 122 18.71 -6.92 -6.15
N THR A 123 17.72 -6.52 -5.35
CA THR A 123 17.07 -5.21 -5.45
C THR A 123 16.88 -4.55 -4.10
N THR A 124 16.87 -3.22 -4.08
CA THR A 124 16.19 -2.42 -3.05
C THR A 124 14.95 -1.77 -3.67
N THR A 125 14.22 -0.97 -2.91
CA THR A 125 12.99 -0.31 -3.35
C THR A 125 13.12 1.19 -3.21
N GLN A 126 12.68 1.94 -4.22
CA GLN A 126 12.76 3.40 -4.23
C GLN A 126 11.41 4.06 -3.91
N GLY A 127 11.42 5.35 -3.57
CA GLY A 127 10.20 6.14 -3.39
C GLY A 127 10.12 7.02 -2.13
N LEU A 128 11.22 7.13 -1.37
CA LEU A 128 11.27 7.95 -0.14
C LEU A 128 11.21 9.45 -0.46
N ASP A 129 11.72 9.87 -1.62
CA ASP A 129 11.72 11.27 -2.03
C ASP A 129 10.29 11.80 -2.19
N GLY A 130 9.98 12.85 -1.41
CA GLY A 130 8.66 13.46 -1.34
C GLY A 130 7.60 12.57 -0.66
N LEU A 131 8.00 11.51 0.05
CA LEU A 131 7.05 10.56 0.64
C LEU A 131 6.21 11.20 1.75
N SER A 132 6.76 12.12 2.54
CA SER A 132 6.00 12.76 3.61
C SER A 132 4.85 13.59 3.06
N GLU A 133 5.14 14.43 2.05
CA GLU A 133 4.15 15.28 1.37
C GLU A 133 3.08 14.43 0.71
N ARG A 134 3.48 13.33 0.06
CA ARG A 134 2.54 12.36 -0.52
C ARG A 134 1.68 11.69 0.54
N CYS A 135 2.24 11.25 1.67
CA CYS A 135 1.47 10.64 2.75
C CYS A 135 0.45 11.64 3.34
N ALA A 136 0.84 12.89 3.58
CA ALA A 136 -0.07 13.93 4.04
C ALA A 136 -1.23 14.16 3.04
N GLN A 137 -0.91 14.20 1.74
CA GLN A 137 -1.92 14.34 0.69
C GLN A 137 -2.85 13.12 0.63
N TYR A 138 -2.31 11.90 0.65
CA TYR A 138 -3.13 10.69 0.67
C TYR A 138 -3.99 10.57 1.93
N LYS A 139 -3.50 11.02 3.09
CA LYS A 139 -4.30 11.08 4.31
C LYS A 139 -5.49 12.01 4.15
N LYS A 140 -5.27 13.19 3.57
CA LYS A 140 -6.33 14.16 3.24
C LYS A 140 -7.34 13.59 2.23
N ASP A 141 -6.85 12.84 1.25
CA ASP A 141 -7.67 12.20 0.22
C ASP A 141 -8.31 10.89 0.68
N GLY A 142 -8.02 10.47 1.91
CA GLY A 142 -8.77 9.46 2.64
C GLY A 142 -8.08 8.11 2.84
N ALA A 143 -6.82 7.93 2.47
CA ALA A 143 -6.07 6.75 2.86
C ALA A 143 -5.68 6.82 4.34
N ASP A 144 -5.78 5.70 5.06
CA ASP A 144 -5.40 5.59 6.47
C ASP A 144 -4.23 4.62 6.70
N PHE A 145 -3.91 3.81 5.70
CA PHE A 145 -2.74 2.94 5.70
C PHE A 145 -2.02 2.97 4.37
N ALA A 146 -0.76 2.54 4.37
CA ALA A 146 0.05 2.45 3.17
C ALA A 146 0.67 1.07 3.03
N LYS A 147 1.18 0.79 1.85
CA LYS A 147 1.99 -0.40 1.56
C LYS A 147 3.29 -0.01 0.88
N TRP A 148 4.37 -0.67 1.29
CA TRP A 148 5.67 -0.60 0.62
C TRP A 148 6.23 -2.01 0.50
N ARG A 149 6.60 -2.38 -0.72
CA ARG A 149 7.08 -3.72 -1.05
C ARG A 149 8.57 -3.75 -1.35
N CYS A 150 9.32 -4.49 -0.55
CA CYS A 150 10.67 -4.95 -0.86
C CYS A 150 10.64 -6.34 -1.50
N VAL A 151 11.78 -6.77 -2.05
CA VAL A 151 11.91 -8.11 -2.67
C VAL A 151 13.27 -8.68 -2.35
N LEU A 152 13.25 -9.87 -1.77
CA LEU A 152 14.43 -10.70 -1.59
C LEU A 152 14.29 -11.98 -2.42
N LYS A 153 15.44 -12.53 -2.83
CA LYS A 153 15.52 -13.76 -3.62
C LYS A 153 16.35 -14.79 -2.85
N ILE A 154 15.85 -16.01 -2.72
CA ILE A 154 16.62 -17.12 -2.12
C ILE A 154 17.37 -17.85 -3.23
N SER A 155 18.68 -18.01 -3.07
CA SER A 155 19.55 -18.83 -3.92
C SER A 155 20.81 -19.23 -3.13
N GLU A 156 21.80 -19.84 -3.80
CA GLU A 156 23.08 -20.18 -3.17
C GLU A 156 23.83 -18.96 -2.63
N THR A 157 23.63 -17.77 -3.22
CA THR A 157 24.37 -16.54 -2.86
C THR A 157 23.45 -15.37 -2.46
N THR A 158 22.14 -15.61 -2.30
CA THR A 158 21.15 -14.56 -1.97
C THR A 158 20.11 -15.07 -0.97
N PRO A 159 19.54 -14.23 -0.10
CA PRO A 159 19.77 -12.80 0.00
C PRO A 159 21.13 -12.46 0.63
N SER A 160 21.87 -11.53 0.04
CA SER A 160 23.13 -11.06 0.61
C SER A 160 22.87 -10.20 1.86
N GLU A 161 23.89 -10.05 2.70
CA GLU A 161 23.82 -9.14 3.87
C GLU A 161 23.51 -7.70 3.44
N LEU A 162 24.05 -7.25 2.30
CA LEU A 162 23.75 -5.95 1.72
C LEU A 162 22.25 -5.82 1.40
N ALA A 163 21.66 -6.81 0.72
CA ALA A 163 20.24 -6.77 0.37
C ALA A 163 19.33 -6.81 1.60
N ILE A 164 19.67 -7.61 2.63
CA ILE A 164 18.92 -7.66 3.89
C ILE A 164 18.98 -6.29 4.59
N MET A 165 20.19 -5.75 4.78
CA MET A 165 20.41 -4.49 5.49
C MET A 165 19.69 -3.33 4.79
N GLU A 166 19.85 -3.22 3.49
CA GLU A 166 19.29 -2.11 2.71
C GLU A 166 17.75 -2.18 2.67
N ASN A 167 17.16 -3.36 2.42
CA ASN A 167 15.71 -3.48 2.41
C ASN A 167 15.10 -3.27 3.81
N ALA A 168 15.75 -3.74 4.88
CA ALA A 168 15.31 -3.45 6.24
C ALA A 168 15.37 -1.94 6.55
N ASN A 169 16.46 -1.27 6.15
CA ASN A 169 16.64 0.17 6.36
C ASN A 169 15.60 0.99 5.61
N VAL A 170 15.36 0.71 4.33
CA VAL A 170 14.37 1.47 3.54
C VAL A 170 12.94 1.26 4.04
N LEU A 171 12.58 0.04 4.48
CA LEU A 171 11.29 -0.24 5.11
C LEU A 171 11.12 0.53 6.42
N ALA A 172 12.16 0.62 7.25
CA ALA A 172 12.12 1.40 8.49
C ALA A 172 11.94 2.90 8.21
N ARG A 173 12.63 3.44 7.20
CA ARG A 173 12.47 4.85 6.76
C ARG A 173 11.07 5.12 6.25
N TYR A 174 10.53 4.25 5.39
CA TYR A 174 9.15 4.31 4.91
C TYR A 174 8.14 4.30 6.06
N ALA A 175 8.27 3.35 6.99
CA ALA A 175 7.35 3.19 8.11
C ALA A 175 7.36 4.42 9.03
N SER A 176 8.54 4.95 9.32
CA SER A 176 8.70 6.17 10.11
C SER A 176 7.97 7.36 9.46
N ILE A 177 8.17 7.59 8.16
CA ILE A 177 7.52 8.70 7.44
C ILE A 177 5.99 8.53 7.43
N CYS A 178 5.48 7.31 7.23
CA CYS A 178 4.03 7.07 7.25
C CYS A 178 3.42 7.42 8.62
N GLN A 179 4.03 6.95 9.70
CA GLN A 179 3.52 7.20 11.06
C GLN A 179 3.50 8.69 11.40
N GLN A 180 4.49 9.47 10.95
CA GLN A 180 4.49 10.94 11.14
C GLN A 180 3.32 11.65 10.44
N ASN A 181 2.69 11.01 9.46
CA ASN A 181 1.57 11.55 8.69
C ASN A 181 0.23 10.87 9.01
N GLY A 182 0.13 10.13 10.13
CA GLY A 182 -1.10 9.46 10.53
C GLY A 182 -1.51 8.29 9.63
N ILE A 183 -0.54 7.71 8.92
CA ILE A 183 -0.73 6.56 8.02
C ILE A 183 -0.11 5.31 8.65
N VAL A 184 -0.88 4.22 8.75
CA VAL A 184 -0.37 2.92 9.20
C VAL A 184 0.49 2.27 8.11
N PRO A 185 1.77 1.96 8.34
CA PRO A 185 2.61 1.31 7.32
C PRO A 185 2.48 -0.21 7.35
N ILE A 186 2.07 -0.82 6.23
CA ILE A 186 2.27 -2.24 5.98
C ILE A 186 3.69 -2.44 5.45
N VAL A 187 4.50 -3.13 6.23
CA VAL A 187 5.89 -3.49 5.92
C VAL A 187 5.88 -4.84 5.20
N GLU A 188 6.12 -4.84 3.89
CA GLU A 188 6.14 -6.04 3.04
C GLU A 188 7.59 -6.33 2.60
N PRO A 189 8.35 -7.21 3.30
CA PRO A 189 9.72 -7.57 2.94
C PRO A 189 9.82 -8.54 1.75
#